data_AF-A0A220DC53-F1
#
_entry.id   AF-A0A220DC53-F1
#
_cell.length_a   1.000
_cell.length_b   1.000
_cell.length_c   1.000
_cell.angle_alpha   90.00
_cell.angle_beta   90.00
_cell.angle_gamma   90.00
#
_symmetry.space_group_name_H-M   'P 1'
#
loop_
_entity.id
_entity.type
_entity.pdbx_description
1 polymer ?
#
loop_
_entity_poly.entity_id
_entity_poly.type
_entity_poly.pdbx_seq_one_letter_code
_entity_poly.pdbx_strand_id
1 'polypeptide(L)'
;VDNIYGYGNTPGGKCEAGPTETGPSYLNTFQRGPQESVWETVPQPTCDAFKYGGKNGYLDLFTGDKSYAKQWKYTTAPDADARAVQAAYWADLWAKQQGKGSAVSGTVAKAAKMGDYLRYAMYDKYFKKIGNCVGASSCPAGTGKDSSMYLMSWYFAWGG
;
A
#
# COMPACT_ATOMS: atom_id res chain seq x y z
N VAL A 1 -7.91 -13.96 1.65
CA VAL A 1 -9.36 -13.81 1.41
C VAL A 1 -10.15 -14.52 2.49
N ASP A 2 -9.90 -15.80 2.74
CA ASP A 2 -10.67 -16.58 3.73
C ASP A 2 -10.01 -16.68 5.11
N ASN A 3 -9.35 -15.60 5.54
CA ASN A 3 -8.71 -15.49 6.86
C ASN A 3 -7.83 -16.69 7.30
N ILE A 4 -7.11 -17.34 6.38
CA ILE A 4 -6.36 -18.58 6.67
C ILE A 4 -5.27 -18.41 7.75
N TYR A 5 -4.65 -17.23 7.84
CA TYR A 5 -3.69 -16.89 8.90
C TYR A 5 -4.35 -16.50 10.22
N GLY A 6 -5.67 -16.33 10.24
CA GLY A 6 -6.45 -16.14 11.45
C GLY A 6 -6.31 -14.79 12.12
N TYR A 7 -5.75 -13.77 11.46
CA TYR A 7 -5.65 -12.44 12.05
C TYR A 7 -7.00 -11.75 12.17
N GLY A 8 -7.91 -11.91 11.19
CA GLY A 8 -9.21 -11.24 11.21
C GLY A 8 -9.11 -9.72 11.11
N ASN A 9 -8.21 -9.20 10.27
CA ASN A 9 -7.98 -7.78 10.09
C ASN A 9 -8.82 -7.22 8.92
N THR A 10 -10.09 -6.88 9.18
CA THR A 10 -11.07 -6.69 8.11
C THR A 10 -10.97 -5.30 7.44
N PRO A 11 -11.26 -5.21 6.13
CA PRO A 11 -11.39 -3.92 5.44
C PRO A 11 -12.38 -3.00 6.15
N GLY A 12 -11.90 -1.84 6.62
CA GLY A 12 -12.75 -0.78 7.17
C GLY A 12 -13.32 -1.02 8.57
N GLY A 13 -12.78 -1.96 9.36
CA GLY A 13 -13.38 -2.25 10.66
C GLY A 13 -12.43 -2.78 11.72
N LYS A 14 -12.10 -4.06 11.66
CA LYS A 14 -11.60 -4.76 12.84
C LYS A 14 -10.09 -4.99 12.76
N CYS A 15 -9.40 -4.62 13.82
CA CYS A 15 -7.99 -4.91 14.01
C CYS A 15 -7.86 -6.21 14.81
N GLU A 16 -7.24 -7.23 14.21
CA GLU A 16 -6.95 -8.51 14.87
C GLU A 16 -8.19 -9.21 15.49
N ALA A 17 -9.34 -9.25 14.78
CA ALA A 17 -10.57 -9.89 15.28
C ALA A 17 -10.42 -11.40 15.54
N GLY A 18 -9.44 -12.02 14.90
CA GLY A 18 -9.06 -13.40 15.10
C GLY A 18 -9.66 -14.39 14.10
N PRO A 19 -9.47 -15.69 14.34
CA PRO A 19 -9.66 -16.71 13.31
C PRO A 19 -11.13 -16.99 12.98
N THR A 20 -12.06 -16.65 13.87
CA THR A 20 -13.49 -16.81 13.65
C THR A 20 -14.10 -15.68 12.81
N GLU A 21 -13.33 -14.63 12.54
CA GLU A 21 -13.80 -13.53 11.69
C GLU A 21 -13.95 -14.02 10.25
N THR A 22 -15.06 -13.63 9.63
CA THR A 22 -15.38 -14.00 8.25
C THR A 22 -14.92 -12.92 7.27
N GLY A 23 -14.52 -13.35 6.08
CA GLY A 23 -14.12 -12.45 4.99
C GLY A 23 -12.64 -12.06 5.00
N PRO A 24 -12.25 -11.09 4.14
CA PRO A 24 -10.86 -10.72 3.91
C PRO A 24 -10.17 -10.22 5.18
N SER A 25 -8.92 -10.66 5.36
CA SER A 25 -8.01 -10.16 6.38
C SER A 25 -6.80 -9.52 5.70
N TYR A 26 -6.57 -8.22 5.94
CA TYR A 26 -5.42 -7.49 5.42
C TYR A 26 -4.13 -7.87 6.17
N LEU A 27 -3.17 -8.39 5.43
CA LEU A 27 -1.85 -8.79 5.90
C LEU A 27 -0.78 -8.25 4.95
N ASN A 28 0.46 -8.27 5.41
CA ASN A 28 1.64 -8.06 4.57
C ASN A 28 2.71 -9.11 4.90
N THR A 29 3.74 -9.20 4.07
CA THR A 29 4.82 -10.19 4.18
C THR A 29 6.19 -9.54 4.06
N PHE A 30 6.53 -9.02 2.87
CA PHE A 30 7.85 -8.46 2.56
C PHE A 30 8.13 -7.17 3.35
N GLN A 31 9.23 -7.18 4.12
CA GLN A 31 9.68 -6.05 4.96
C GLN A 31 11.20 -5.98 5.15
N ARG A 32 11.99 -7.03 4.83
CA ARG A 32 13.40 -7.15 5.23
C ARG A 32 14.41 -7.05 4.07
N GLY A 33 14.01 -6.35 3.01
CA GLY A 33 14.92 -5.95 1.93
C GLY A 33 15.05 -6.98 0.80
N PRO A 34 16.01 -6.77 -0.12
CA PRO A 34 16.02 -7.42 -1.44
C PRO A 34 16.36 -8.91 -1.41
N GLN A 35 16.90 -9.43 -0.29
CA GLN A 35 17.23 -10.85 -0.13
C GLN A 35 16.14 -11.62 0.64
N GLU A 36 15.02 -10.98 0.98
CA GLU A 36 13.86 -11.69 1.56
C GLU A 36 12.99 -12.23 0.42
N SER A 37 13.17 -13.51 0.08
CA SER A 37 12.29 -14.18 -0.86
C SER A 37 10.93 -14.50 -0.22
N VAL A 38 9.97 -14.93 -1.06
CA VAL A 38 8.63 -15.33 -0.59
C VAL A 38 8.66 -16.44 0.48
N TRP A 39 9.70 -17.29 0.46
CA TRP A 39 9.88 -18.42 1.38
C TRP A 39 10.39 -18.00 2.76
N GLU A 40 10.88 -16.77 2.88
CA GLU A 40 11.60 -16.30 4.06
C GLU A 40 10.79 -15.31 4.87
N THR A 41 9.65 -14.82 4.34
CA THR A 41 8.80 -13.82 5.01
C THR A 41 8.14 -14.33 6.29
N VAL A 42 7.77 -13.39 7.17
CA VAL A 42 6.85 -13.64 8.28
C VAL A 42 5.54 -12.90 7.98
N PRO A 43 4.45 -13.60 7.59
CA PRO A 43 3.15 -12.97 7.42
C PRO A 43 2.73 -12.24 8.70
N GLN A 44 2.22 -11.02 8.55
CA GLN A 44 1.86 -10.15 9.67
C GLN A 44 0.63 -9.28 9.34
N PRO A 45 -0.20 -8.92 10.33
CA PRO A 45 -1.41 -8.14 10.09
C PRO A 45 -1.10 -6.66 9.83
N THR A 46 -1.74 -6.07 8.82
CA THR A 46 -1.56 -4.63 8.52
C THR A 46 -2.00 -3.70 9.67
N CYS A 47 -2.86 -4.17 10.57
CA CYS A 47 -3.16 -3.51 11.84
C CYS A 47 -2.64 -4.39 12.97
N ASP A 48 -1.68 -3.87 13.73
CA ASP A 48 -0.99 -4.57 14.80
C ASP A 48 -1.42 -3.98 16.14
N ALA A 49 -2.28 -4.69 16.86
CA ALA A 49 -2.75 -4.34 18.19
C ALA A 49 -2.04 -5.18 19.28
N PHE A 50 -0.94 -5.83 18.93
CA PHE A 50 -0.13 -6.71 19.77
C PHE A 50 -0.87 -7.96 20.26
N LYS A 51 -1.94 -8.39 19.56
CA LYS A 51 -2.66 -9.62 19.92
C LYS A 51 -1.91 -10.86 19.46
N TYR A 52 -1.22 -10.79 18.33
CA TYR A 52 -0.45 -11.87 17.74
C TYR A 52 1.04 -11.52 17.68
N GLY A 53 1.91 -12.51 17.47
CA GLY A 53 3.35 -12.31 17.43
C GLY A 53 3.99 -12.25 18.83
N GLY A 54 4.97 -11.37 19.00
CA GLY A 54 5.72 -11.18 20.25
C GLY A 54 5.14 -10.07 21.14
N LYS A 55 5.98 -9.57 22.05
CA LYS A 55 5.61 -8.49 23.00
C LYS A 55 5.13 -7.22 22.30
N ASN A 56 5.72 -6.89 21.16
CA ASN A 56 5.43 -5.69 20.38
C ASN A 56 4.72 -6.03 19.06
N GLY A 57 3.92 -7.11 19.07
CA GLY A 57 3.34 -7.66 17.86
C GLY A 57 4.43 -8.23 16.95
N TYR A 58 4.44 -7.76 15.70
CA TYR A 58 5.47 -8.10 14.71
C TYR A 58 6.43 -6.93 14.42
N LEU A 59 6.25 -5.77 15.08
CA LEU A 59 6.92 -4.53 14.69
C LEU A 59 8.45 -4.57 14.86
N ASP A 60 8.92 -5.17 15.95
CA ASP A 60 10.34 -5.25 16.30
C ASP A 60 11.13 -6.25 15.43
N LEU A 61 10.45 -7.04 14.60
CA LEU A 61 11.09 -7.83 13.54
C LEU A 61 11.58 -6.97 12.37
N PHE A 62 11.00 -5.78 12.17
CA PHE A 62 11.18 -4.98 10.95
C PHE A 62 11.78 -3.60 11.21
N THR A 63 11.52 -3.03 12.38
CA THR A 63 11.98 -1.69 12.75
C THR A 63 12.59 -1.72 14.13
N GLY A 64 13.77 -1.13 14.30
CA GLY A 64 14.37 -0.90 15.61
C GLY A 64 13.94 0.46 16.16
N ASP A 65 13.15 0.45 17.23
CA ASP A 65 12.72 1.66 17.94
C ASP A 65 12.88 1.50 19.46
N LYS A 66 12.93 2.63 20.19
CA LYS A 66 12.99 2.66 21.67
C LYS A 66 11.69 2.17 22.31
N SER A 67 10.58 2.33 21.60
CA SER A 67 9.24 1.92 22.05
C SER A 67 8.35 1.62 20.86
N TYR A 68 7.36 0.75 21.04
CA TYR A 68 6.43 0.36 19.99
C TYR A 68 5.01 0.73 20.37
N ALA A 69 4.28 1.28 19.40
CA ALA A 69 2.86 1.61 19.53
C ALA A 69 2.02 0.71 18.62
N LYS A 70 0.82 0.37 19.10
CA LYS A 70 -0.21 -0.26 18.26
C LYS A 70 -0.50 0.66 17.09
N GLN A 71 -0.50 0.10 15.89
CA GLN A 71 -0.50 0.91 14.67
C GLN A 71 -1.11 0.15 13.51
N TRP A 72 -1.40 0.86 12.43
CA TRP A 72 -1.78 0.29 11.16
C TRP A 72 -0.86 0.78 10.05
N LYS A 73 -0.67 -0.04 9.01
CA LYS A 73 0.17 0.27 7.85
C LYS A 73 -0.30 -0.49 6.60
N TYR A 74 -0.39 0.22 5.49
CA TYR A 74 -0.77 -0.34 4.20
C TYR A 74 0.29 -0.03 3.14
N THR A 75 0.36 -0.90 2.13
CA THR A 75 1.26 -0.78 1.00
C THR A 75 0.45 -0.93 -0.27
N THR A 76 0.56 0.04 -1.19
CA THR A 76 -0.01 -0.07 -2.52
C THR A 76 0.93 -0.84 -3.45
N ALA A 77 0.36 -1.59 -4.39
CA ALA A 77 1.02 -2.08 -5.59
C ALA A 77 0.61 -1.16 -6.77
N PRO A 78 1.42 -0.14 -7.15
CA PRO A 78 1.01 0.89 -8.09
C PRO A 78 0.59 0.35 -9.45
N ASP A 79 1.21 -0.74 -9.91
CA ASP A 79 0.87 -1.44 -11.15
C ASP A 79 -0.58 -1.93 -11.16
N ALA A 80 -1.10 -2.42 -10.03
CA ALA A 80 -2.47 -2.88 -9.90
C ALA A 80 -3.46 -1.72 -9.98
N ASP A 81 -3.19 -0.63 -9.28
CA ASP A 81 -4.02 0.58 -9.30
C ASP A 81 -4.04 1.20 -10.70
N ALA A 82 -2.89 1.32 -11.37
CA ALA A 82 -2.84 1.81 -12.75
C ALA A 82 -3.57 0.90 -13.73
N ARG A 83 -3.49 -0.42 -13.54
CA ARG A 83 -4.25 -1.39 -14.35
C ARG A 83 -5.75 -1.22 -14.17
N ALA A 84 -6.21 -0.90 -12.96
CA ALA A 84 -7.62 -0.58 -12.70
C ALA A 84 -8.04 0.73 -13.39
N VAL A 85 -7.20 1.77 -13.36
CA VAL A 85 -7.43 3.02 -14.11
C VAL A 85 -7.49 2.77 -15.62
N GLN A 86 -6.57 1.95 -16.14
CA GLN A 86 -6.54 1.55 -17.55
C GLN A 86 -7.81 0.79 -17.96
N ALA A 87 -8.30 -0.12 -17.12
CA ALA A 87 -9.54 -0.84 -17.38
C ALA A 87 -10.76 0.11 -17.38
N ALA A 88 -10.81 1.06 -16.44
CA ALA A 88 -11.88 2.06 -16.38
C ALA A 88 -11.89 2.99 -17.61
N TYR A 89 -10.72 3.32 -18.17
CA TYR A 89 -10.61 4.07 -19.43
C TYR A 89 -11.30 3.32 -20.58
N TRP A 90 -11.04 2.03 -20.74
CA TRP A 90 -11.69 1.23 -21.78
C TRP A 90 -13.19 1.10 -21.55
N ALA A 91 -13.63 0.91 -20.31
CA ALA A 91 -15.04 0.87 -19.96
C ALA A 91 -15.77 2.18 -20.32
N ASP A 92 -15.14 3.33 -20.08
CA ASP A 92 -15.67 4.63 -20.48
C ASP A 92 -15.84 4.76 -21.99
N LEU A 93 -14.80 4.41 -22.77
CA LEU A 93 -14.85 4.43 -24.23
C LEU A 93 -15.96 3.54 -24.79
N TRP A 94 -16.01 2.27 -24.35
CA TRP A 94 -17.00 1.31 -24.84
C TRP A 94 -18.42 1.69 -24.42
N ALA A 95 -18.61 2.18 -23.19
CA ALA A 95 -19.92 2.64 -22.74
C ALA A 95 -20.39 3.86 -23.55
N LYS A 96 -19.51 4.82 -23.85
CA LYS A 96 -19.83 5.98 -24.70
C LYS A 96 -20.22 5.57 -26.12
N GLN A 97 -19.50 4.63 -26.73
CA GLN A 97 -19.83 4.10 -28.07
C GLN A 97 -21.23 3.46 -28.12
N GLN A 98 -21.68 2.89 -27.00
CA GLN A 98 -23.01 2.29 -26.88
C GLN A 98 -24.10 3.28 -26.42
N GLY A 99 -23.78 4.57 -26.26
CA GLY A 99 -24.71 5.56 -25.70
C GLY A 99 -25.03 5.34 -24.21
N LYS A 100 -24.21 4.55 -23.49
CA LYS A 100 -24.39 4.13 -22.09
C LYS A 100 -23.36 4.72 -21.13
N GLY A 101 -22.68 5.81 -21.49
CA GLY A 101 -21.63 6.41 -20.65
C GLY A 101 -22.07 6.75 -19.22
N SER A 102 -23.33 7.15 -19.03
CA SER A 102 -23.89 7.43 -17.69
C SER A 102 -23.86 6.20 -16.76
N ALA A 103 -23.99 4.98 -17.31
CA ALA A 103 -24.02 3.75 -16.54
C ALA A 103 -22.68 3.41 -15.85
N VAL A 104 -21.56 3.94 -16.35
CA VAL A 104 -20.22 3.68 -15.78
C VAL A 104 -19.59 4.92 -15.13
N SER A 105 -20.25 6.08 -15.21
CA SER A 105 -19.74 7.37 -14.73
C SER A 105 -19.22 7.34 -13.29
N GLY A 106 -19.93 6.69 -12.38
CA GLY A 106 -19.50 6.55 -10.98
C GLY A 106 -18.22 5.71 -10.81
N THR A 107 -18.03 4.67 -11.62
CA THR A 107 -16.80 3.86 -11.63
C THR A 107 -15.63 4.64 -12.20
N VAL A 108 -15.86 5.40 -13.28
CA VAL A 108 -14.84 6.29 -13.87
C VAL A 108 -14.39 7.36 -12.86
N ALA A 109 -15.33 7.95 -12.11
CA ALA A 109 -15.00 8.91 -11.06
C ALA A 109 -14.14 8.29 -9.93
N LYS A 110 -14.42 7.04 -9.54
CA LYS A 110 -13.59 6.30 -8.56
C LYS A 110 -12.19 6.00 -9.12
N ALA A 111 -12.08 5.62 -10.38
CA ALA A 111 -10.80 5.39 -11.04
C ALA A 111 -9.98 6.69 -11.16
N ALA A 112 -10.61 7.82 -11.47
CA ALA A 112 -9.97 9.12 -11.47
C ALA A 112 -9.42 9.47 -10.07
N LYS A 113 -10.21 9.26 -9.02
CA LYS A 113 -9.75 9.45 -7.63
C LYS A 113 -8.57 8.52 -7.28
N MET A 114 -8.63 7.25 -7.68
CA MET A 114 -7.51 6.31 -7.51
C MET A 114 -6.24 6.81 -8.20
N GLY A 115 -6.35 7.26 -9.46
CA GLY A 115 -5.23 7.86 -10.20
C GLY A 115 -4.66 9.12 -9.53
N ASP A 116 -5.51 9.90 -8.85
CA ASP A 116 -5.07 11.09 -8.12
C ASP A 116 -4.20 10.73 -6.89
N TYR A 117 -4.59 9.71 -6.12
CA TYR A 117 -3.77 9.19 -5.02
C TYR A 117 -2.53 8.42 -5.51
N LEU A 118 -2.61 7.74 -6.66
CA LEU A 118 -1.52 6.98 -7.26
C LEU A 118 -0.27 7.86 -7.54
N ARG A 119 -0.43 9.19 -7.59
CA ARG A 119 0.68 10.14 -7.67
C ARG A 119 1.71 9.98 -6.54
N TYR A 120 1.34 9.42 -5.37
CA TYR A 120 2.32 9.09 -4.33
C TYR A 120 3.39 8.11 -4.81
N ALA A 121 3.07 7.21 -5.74
CA ALA A 121 4.04 6.29 -6.33
C ALA A 121 5.13 7.00 -7.16
N MET A 122 4.97 8.29 -7.47
CA MET A 122 5.91 9.06 -8.29
C MET A 122 7.06 9.69 -7.51
N TYR A 123 7.04 9.64 -6.18
CA TYR A 123 8.04 10.30 -5.35
C TYR A 123 9.09 9.32 -4.83
N ASP A 124 10.30 9.83 -4.57
CA ASP A 124 11.28 9.13 -3.74
C ASP A 124 10.66 8.71 -2.40
N LYS A 125 11.07 7.55 -1.88
CA LYS A 125 10.53 6.95 -0.65
C LYS A 125 10.52 7.91 0.54
N TYR A 126 11.52 8.78 0.64
CA TYR A 126 11.68 9.77 1.70
C TYR A 126 11.67 11.21 1.16
N PHE A 127 11.06 11.42 -0.01
CA PHE A 127 10.97 12.71 -0.70
C PHE A 127 12.33 13.41 -0.88
N LYS A 128 13.41 12.64 -1.10
CA LYS A 128 14.72 13.18 -1.49
C LYS A 128 14.70 13.72 -2.91
N LYS A 129 15.56 14.71 -3.19
CA LYS A 129 15.71 15.28 -4.52
C LYS A 129 16.22 14.20 -5.50
N ILE A 130 15.59 14.10 -6.67
CA ILE A 130 15.98 13.15 -7.72
C ILE A 130 17.26 13.61 -8.43
N GLY A 131 18.12 12.63 -8.75
CA GLY A 131 19.36 12.82 -9.52
C GLY A 131 20.61 12.79 -8.65
N ASN A 132 21.52 11.85 -8.93
CA ASN A 132 22.80 11.66 -8.22
C ASN A 132 22.66 11.63 -6.68
N CYS A 133 21.54 11.09 -6.18
CA CYS A 133 21.26 10.95 -4.76
C CYS A 133 22.09 9.80 -4.16
N VAL A 134 23.32 10.11 -3.76
CA VAL A 134 24.27 9.15 -3.17
C VAL A 134 24.58 9.54 -1.73
N GLY A 135 24.45 8.57 -0.82
CA GLY A 135 24.63 8.76 0.62
C GLY A 135 23.40 9.38 1.30
N ALA A 136 22.82 8.66 2.25
CA ALA A 136 21.55 9.05 2.89
C ALA A 136 21.61 10.42 3.60
N SER A 137 22.75 10.74 4.24
CA SER A 137 22.96 12.01 4.93
C SER A 137 23.36 13.16 4.01
N SER A 138 23.91 12.88 2.83
CA SER A 138 24.38 13.90 1.88
C SER A 138 23.33 14.26 0.84
N CYS A 139 22.48 13.30 0.47
CA CYS A 139 21.43 13.54 -0.50
C CYS A 139 20.39 14.53 0.06
N PRO A 140 20.14 15.67 -0.62
CA PRO A 140 19.26 16.72 -0.12
C PRO A 140 17.79 16.28 -0.14
N ALA A 141 17.01 16.84 0.78
CA ALA A 141 15.55 16.76 0.71
C ALA A 141 15.04 17.53 -0.52
N GLY A 142 13.96 17.06 -1.13
CA GLY A 142 13.26 17.81 -2.17
C GLY A 142 12.41 18.93 -1.58
N THR A 143 12.14 19.94 -2.41
CA THR A 143 11.21 21.03 -2.13
C THR A 143 10.12 21.02 -3.21
N GLY A 144 9.08 20.20 -2.99
CA GLY A 144 7.96 20.05 -3.91
C GLY A 144 8.20 18.92 -4.92
N LYS A 145 8.21 19.24 -6.22
CA LYS A 145 8.20 18.22 -7.30
C LYS A 145 9.57 17.72 -7.71
N ASP A 146 10.65 18.27 -7.18
CA ASP A 146 12.01 17.81 -7.49
C ASP A 146 12.38 16.50 -6.77
N SER A 147 11.51 15.98 -5.91
CA SER A 147 11.54 14.60 -5.39
C SER A 147 10.66 13.62 -6.18
N SER A 148 9.97 14.09 -7.23
CA SER A 148 9.20 13.24 -8.13
C SER A 148 10.08 12.70 -9.25
N MET A 149 10.14 11.37 -9.40
CA MET A 149 10.75 10.70 -10.55
C MET A 149 9.78 10.55 -11.73
N TYR A 150 8.49 10.87 -11.55
CA TYR A 150 7.43 10.78 -12.57
C TYR A 150 7.25 9.39 -13.21
N LEU A 151 7.74 8.35 -12.54
CA LEU A 151 7.53 6.94 -12.85
C LEU A 151 6.64 6.31 -11.80
N MET A 152 6.09 5.14 -12.08
CA MET A 152 5.44 4.34 -11.06
C MET A 152 6.48 3.49 -10.33
N SER A 153 6.80 3.86 -9.09
CA SER A 153 7.70 3.09 -8.24
C SER A 153 7.07 1.76 -7.78
N TRP A 154 7.85 0.95 -7.07
CA TRP A 154 7.41 -0.37 -6.58
C TRP A 154 6.24 -0.30 -5.60
N TYR A 155 6.19 0.76 -4.78
CA TYR A 155 5.11 0.99 -3.82
C TYR A 155 5.11 2.43 -3.33
N PHE A 156 3.96 2.86 -2.82
CA PHE A 156 3.91 3.84 -1.74
C PHE A 156 3.21 3.17 -0.54
N ALA A 157 3.50 3.66 0.66
CA ALA A 157 2.96 3.11 1.90
C ALA A 157 2.55 4.24 2.84
N TRP A 158 1.57 3.95 3.71
CA TRP A 158 1.08 4.89 4.72
C TRP A 158 0.65 4.13 5.98
N GLY A 159 0.74 4.77 7.13
CA GLY A 159 0.41 4.18 8.42
C GLY A 159 0.23 5.23 9.52
N GLY A 160 -0.22 4.79 10.69
CA GLY A 160 -0.46 5.65 11.86
C GLY A 160 -0.91 4.90 13.10
#